data_AF-A0A3S3PMY3-F1
#
_entry.id   AF-A0A3S3PMY3-F1
#
_cell.length_a   1.000
_cell.length_b   1.000
_cell.length_c   1.000
_cell.angle_alpha   90.00
_cell.angle_beta   90.00
_cell.angle_gamma   90.00
#
_symmetry.space_group_name_H-M   'P 1'
#
loop_
_entity.id
_entity.type
_entity.pdbx_description
1 polymer ?
#
loop_
_entity_poly.entity_id
_entity_poly.type
_entity_poly.pdbx_seq_one_letter_code
_entity_poly.pdbx_strand_id
1 'polypeptide(L)'
;MFISNEDKVNELPLFTLAEVSEHCYSNDCWIVLFDRVYDVTNFLQDHPGGEFIICEYAGGDATIQFRNARHGIEAYEMMKKYCIGILIEVIVDFI
;
A
#
# COMPACT_ATOMS: atom_id res chain seq x y z
N MET A 1 -5.13 -27.44 8.48
CA MET A 1 -5.53 -26.23 9.22
C MET A 1 -5.65 -25.14 8.18
N PHE A 2 -6.88 -24.80 7.77
CA PHE A 2 -7.10 -23.74 6.79
C PHE A 2 -7.18 -22.44 7.57
N ILE A 3 -6.15 -21.60 7.46
CA ILE A 3 -6.19 -20.24 8.00
C ILE A 3 -7.05 -19.45 7.03
N SER A 4 -8.15 -18.86 7.52
CA SER A 4 -9.03 -18.05 6.70
C SER A 4 -8.34 -16.74 6.32
N ASN A 5 -8.79 -16.07 5.26
CA ASN A 5 -8.27 -14.74 4.93
C ASN A 5 -8.57 -13.69 6.02
N GLU A 6 -9.56 -13.93 6.89
CA GLU A 6 -9.88 -13.06 8.03
C GLU A 6 -8.85 -13.21 9.16
N ASP A 7 -8.36 -14.43 9.40
CA ASP A 7 -7.36 -14.70 10.44
C ASP A 7 -6.00 -14.02 10.14
N LYS A 8 -5.65 -13.85 8.86
CA LYS A 8 -4.42 -13.12 8.47
C LYS A 8 -4.52 -11.60 8.67
N VAL A 9 -5.71 -11.01 8.62
CA VAL A 9 -5.88 -9.56 8.78
C VAL A 9 -5.55 -9.14 10.23
N ASN A 10 -5.85 -10.00 11.21
CA ASN A 10 -5.59 -9.75 12.62
C ASN A 10 -4.10 -9.80 13.02
N GLU A 11 -3.21 -10.21 12.12
CA GLU A 11 -1.75 -10.28 12.35
C GLU A 11 -0.95 -9.28 11.48
N LEU A 12 -1.64 -8.48 10.66
CA LEU A 12 -0.94 -7.51 9.81
C LEU A 12 -0.37 -6.36 10.67
N PRO A 13 0.90 -5.98 10.47
CA PRO A 13 1.47 -4.79 11.08
C PRO A 13 0.60 -3.54 10.86
N LEU A 14 0.56 -2.69 11.88
CA LEU A 14 -0.12 -1.40 11.83
C LEU A 14 0.91 -0.32 11.54
N PHE A 15 0.57 0.60 10.65
CA PHE A 15 1.42 1.71 10.27
C PHE A 15 0.63 3.01 10.31
N THR A 16 1.29 4.07 10.73
CA THR A 16 0.82 5.45 10.61
C THR A 16 1.23 6.03 9.26
N LEU A 17 0.54 7.08 8.81
CA LEU A 17 0.94 7.77 7.57
C LEU A 17 2.33 8.41 7.70
N ALA A 18 2.74 8.79 8.92
CA ALA A 18 4.08 9.32 9.18
C ALA A 18 5.16 8.27 8.91
N GLU A 19 4.99 7.04 9.40
CA GLU A 19 5.91 5.93 9.12
C GLU A 19 5.95 5.61 7.62
N VAL A 20 4.79 5.54 6.95
CA VAL A 20 4.75 5.31 5.49
C VAL A 20 5.51 6.39 4.73
N SER A 21 5.44 7.66 5.17
CA SER A 21 6.09 8.79 4.47
C SER A 21 7.62 8.73 4.45
N GLU A 22 8.23 7.92 5.32
CA GLU A 22 9.69 7.69 5.32
C GLU A 22 10.15 6.85 4.11
N HIS A 23 9.24 6.06 3.52
CA HIS A 23 9.48 5.14 2.40
C HIS A 23 9.07 5.77 1.06
N CYS A 24 9.71 6.89 0.71
CA CYS A 24 9.36 7.75 -0.42
C CYS A 24 10.38 7.77 -1.58
N TYR A 25 11.22 6.73 -1.72
CA TYR A 25 12.27 6.65 -2.76
C TYR A 25 12.10 5.43 -3.66
N SER A 26 12.63 5.45 -4.88
CA SER A 26 12.46 4.32 -5.83
C SER A 26 13.09 3.00 -5.35
N ASN A 27 14.08 3.05 -4.45
CA ASN A 27 14.68 1.87 -3.84
C ASN A 27 14.08 1.52 -2.46
N ASP A 28 13.07 2.28 -2.02
CA ASP A 28 12.33 2.09 -0.78
C ASP A 28 10.98 2.83 -0.90
N CYS A 29 10.04 2.20 -1.61
CA CYS A 29 8.82 2.84 -2.10
C CYS A 29 7.59 2.15 -1.52
N TRP A 30 6.95 2.79 -0.56
CA TRP A 30 5.68 2.34 -0.02
C TRP A 30 4.55 3.25 -0.49
N ILE A 31 3.36 2.69 -0.64
CA ILE A 31 2.14 3.42 -0.93
C ILE A 31 0.99 2.92 -0.07
N VAL A 32 0.00 3.78 0.15
CA VAL A 32 -1.29 3.39 0.71
C VAL A 32 -2.31 3.22 -0.40
N LEU A 33 -3.05 2.11 -0.35
CA LEU A 33 -4.25 1.87 -1.16
C LEU A 33 -5.35 1.30 -0.29
N PHE A 34 -6.49 1.97 -0.20
CA PHE A 34 -7.66 1.49 0.55
C PHE A 34 -7.34 1.13 2.01
N ASP A 35 -6.68 2.05 2.73
CA ASP A 35 -6.27 1.90 4.14
C ASP A 35 -5.34 0.71 4.41
N ARG A 36 -4.63 0.23 3.38
CA ARG A 36 -3.59 -0.79 3.47
C ARG A 36 -2.27 -0.25 2.95
N VAL A 37 -1.18 -0.71 3.56
CA VAL A 37 0.18 -0.30 3.19
C VAL A 37 0.81 -1.37 2.31
N TYR A 38 1.44 -0.93 1.22
CA TYR A 38 2.07 -1.78 0.23
C TYR A 38 3.53 -1.39 0.02
N ASP A 39 4.45 -2.34 0.16
CA ASP A 39 5.82 -2.19 -0.31
C ASP A 39 5.88 -2.58 -1.79
N VAL A 40 5.98 -1.58 -2.66
CA VAL A 40 5.98 -1.75 -4.12
C VAL A 40 7.38 -1.59 -4.71
N THR A 41 8.43 -1.50 -3.90
CA THR A 41 9.82 -1.28 -4.34
C THR A 41 10.23 -2.23 -5.46
N ASN A 42 9.98 -3.53 -5.29
CA ASN A 42 10.33 -4.55 -6.28
C ASN A 42 9.33 -4.67 -7.44
N PHE A 43 8.21 -3.95 -7.39
CA PHE A 43 7.19 -3.95 -8.43
C PHE A 43 7.34 -2.79 -9.41
N LEU A 44 8.05 -1.72 -9.05
CA LEU A 44 8.13 -0.49 -9.84
C LEU A 44 8.46 -0.75 -11.31
N GLN A 45 9.47 -1.58 -11.60
CA GLN A 45 9.90 -1.90 -12.97
C GLN A 45 8.93 -2.82 -13.73
N ASP A 46 8.11 -3.58 -13.01
CA ASP A 46 7.12 -4.50 -13.57
C ASP A 46 5.76 -3.83 -13.76
N HIS A 47 5.58 -2.60 -13.28
CA HIS A 47 4.31 -1.89 -13.38
C HIS A 47 3.99 -1.53 -14.85
N PRO A 48 2.88 -2.03 -15.43
CA PRO A 48 2.55 -1.78 -16.84
C PRO A 48 2.32 -0.30 -17.19
N GLY A 49 1.94 0.53 -16.21
CA GLY A 49 1.82 1.98 -16.36
C GLY A 49 3.15 2.74 -16.30
N GLY A 50 4.25 2.06 -16.01
CA GLY A 50 5.58 2.64 -15.79
C GLY A 50 5.83 3.01 -14.32
N GLU A 51 7.09 2.94 -13.90
CA GLU A 51 7.52 3.19 -12.51
C GLU A 51 7.22 4.62 -12.03
N PHE A 52 7.40 5.61 -12.91
CA PHE A 52 7.29 7.03 -12.55
C PHE A 52 5.92 7.40 -11.99
N ILE A 53 4.84 6.78 -12.49
CA ILE A 53 3.48 7.06 -12.02
C ILE A 53 3.30 6.64 -10.56
N ILE A 54 3.95 5.55 -10.13
CA ILE A 54 3.90 5.12 -8.72
C ILE A 54 4.79 6.03 -7.87
N CYS A 55 5.99 6.38 -8.36
CA CYS A 55 6.94 7.21 -7.63
C CYS A 55 6.40 8.61 -7.29
N GLU A 56 5.46 9.17 -8.07
CA GLU A 56 4.77 10.42 -7.73
C GLU A 56 3.99 10.37 -6.40
N TYR A 57 3.67 9.17 -5.92
CA TYR A 57 2.89 8.93 -4.71
C TYR A 57 3.65 8.11 -3.65
N ALA A 58 4.97 7.96 -3.81
CA ALA A 58 5.80 7.25 -2.85
C ALA A 58 5.70 7.91 -1.47
N GLY A 59 5.51 7.08 -0.44
CA GLY A 59 5.28 7.50 0.94
C GLY A 59 3.87 8.06 1.22
N GLY A 60 2.91 7.92 0.31
CA GLY A 60 1.58 8.54 0.43
C GLY A 60 0.42 7.64 0.02
N ASP A 61 -0.79 8.21 0.09
CA ASP A 61 -2.03 7.57 -0.35
C ASP A 61 -2.27 7.80 -1.85
N ALA A 62 -2.26 6.70 -2.60
CA ALA A 62 -2.47 6.66 -4.05
C ALA A 62 -3.85 6.11 -4.43
N THR A 63 -4.78 5.96 -3.48
CA THR A 63 -6.08 5.31 -3.66
C THR A 63 -6.89 5.94 -4.79
N ILE A 64 -6.95 7.26 -4.84
CA ILE A 64 -7.73 8.00 -5.84
C ILE A 64 -7.16 7.73 -7.24
N GLN A 65 -5.84 7.76 -7.38
CA GLN A 65 -5.12 7.55 -8.63
C GLN A 65 -5.28 6.12 -9.12
N PHE A 66 -5.16 5.15 -8.22
CA PHE A 66 -5.38 3.75 -8.52
C PHE A 66 -6.80 3.48 -9.02
N ARG A 67 -7.82 4.11 -8.39
CA ARG A 67 -9.22 4.05 -8.85
C ARG A 67 -9.40 4.71 -10.22
N ASN A 68 -8.81 5.88 -10.44
CA ASN A 68 -8.90 6.63 -11.69
C ASN A 68 -8.24 5.91 -12.88
N ALA A 69 -7.19 5.13 -12.62
CA ALA A 69 -6.53 4.28 -13.61
C ALA A 69 -7.40 3.09 -14.08
N ARG A 70 -8.47 2.75 -13.34
CA ARG A 70 -9.44 1.68 -13.68
C ARG A 70 -8.79 0.32 -13.92
N HIS A 71 -7.89 -0.07 -13.02
CA HIS A 71 -7.25 -1.38 -13.04
C HIS A 71 -8.26 -2.55 -13.07
N GLY A 72 -7.91 -3.62 -13.79
CA GLY A 72 -8.70 -4.86 -13.83
C GLY A 72 -8.53 -5.72 -12.58
N ILE A 73 -9.34 -6.77 -12.45
CA ILE A 73 -9.36 -7.64 -11.26
C ILE A 73 -7.99 -8.30 -10.97
N GLU A 74 -7.21 -8.58 -12.02
CA GLU A 74 -5.88 -9.16 -11.92
C GLU A 74 -4.91 -8.27 -11.14
N ALA A 75 -5.03 -6.94 -11.27
CA ALA A 75 -4.20 -6.00 -10.50
C ALA A 75 -4.56 -6.01 -9.01
N TYR A 76 -5.85 -6.13 -8.68
CA TYR A 76 -6.31 -6.26 -7.30
C TYR A 76 -5.87 -7.57 -6.65
N GLU A 77 -5.77 -8.65 -7.43
CA GLU A 77 -5.19 -9.91 -6.93
C GLU A 77 -3.67 -9.81 -6.78
N MET A 78 -2.99 -9.18 -7.75
CA MET A 78 -1.54 -8.99 -7.74
C MET A 78 -1.07 -8.14 -6.55
N MET A 79 -1.76 -7.02 -6.26
CA MET A 79 -1.36 -6.11 -5.17
C MET A 79 -1.36 -6.79 -3.79
N LYS A 80 -2.14 -7.86 -3.59
CA LYS A 80 -2.15 -8.62 -2.32
C LYS A 80 -0.76 -9.15 -1.94
N LYS A 81 0.09 -9.45 -2.93
CA LYS A 81 1.48 -9.90 -2.72
C LYS A 81 2.35 -8.83 -2.05
N TYR A 82 2.04 -7.56 -2.27
CA TYR A 82 2.82 -6.42 -1.83
C TYR A 82 2.27 -5.78 -0.54
N CYS A 83 1.13 -6.27 -0.03
CA CYS A 83 0.51 -5.77 1.19
C CYS A 83 1.35 -6.16 2.40
N ILE A 84 1.84 -5.16 3.13
CA ILE A 84 2.67 -5.34 4.33
C ILE A 84 1.97 -4.95 5.63
N GLY A 85 0.85 -4.23 5.56
CA GLY A 85 0.15 -3.81 6.77
C GLY A 85 -1.15 -3.03 6.53
N ILE A 86 -1.67 -2.50 7.62
CA ILE A 86 -2.90 -1.71 7.69
C ILE A 86 -2.53 -0.28 8.09
N LEU A 87 -3.10 0.71 7.41
CA LEU A 87 -2.98 2.11 7.79
C LEU A 87 -3.90 2.38 8.98
N ILE A 88 -3.37 3.00 10.02
CA ILE A 88 -4.14 3.47 11.17
C ILE A 88 -4.07 5.00 11.28
N GLU A 89 -5.19 5.59 11.66
CA GLU A 89 -5.19 6.98 12.14
C GLU A 89 -4.76 7.00 13.60
N VAL A 90 -3.77 7.84 13.92
CA VAL A 90 -3.47 8.15 15.31
C VAL A 90 -4.52 9.13 15.79
N ILE A 91 -5.48 8.64 16.57
CA ILE A 91 -6.36 9.52 17.33
C ILE A 91 -5.49 10.12 18.44
N VAL A 92 -5.03 11.35 18.23
CA VAL A 92 -4.52 12.17 19.33
C VAL A 92 -5.73 12.56 20.17
N ASP A 93 -5.91 11.85 21.29
CA ASP A 93 -6.86 12.25 22.32
C ASP A 93 -6.44 13.63 22.82
N PHE A 94 -7.18 14.66 22.41
CA PHE A 94 -7.04 16.00 22.97
C PHE A 94 -7.55 15.95 24.42
N ILE A 95 -6.59 15.94 25.37
CA ILE A 95 -6.84 16.14 26.80
C ILE A 95 -7.13 17.62 27.07
#